data_AF-E0I7C3-F1
#
_entry.id   AF-E0I7C3-F1
#
_cell.length_a   1.000
_cell.length_b   1.000
_cell.length_c   1.000
_cell.angle_alpha   90.00
_cell.angle_beta   90.00
_cell.angle_gamma   90.00
#
_symmetry.space_group_name_H-M   'P 1'
#
loop_
_entity.id
_entity.type
_entity.pdbx_description
1 polymer ?
#
loop_
_entity_poly.entity_id
_entity_poly.type
_entity_poly.pdbx_seq_one_letter_code
_entity_poly.pdbx_strand_id
1 'polypeptide(L)'
;MSSKKTVNMNLHDWNPNEAFTVEELAYNFEAIDSEFRVRGINANWKGAKGDGITDDTVALTNAFNTLKSGDCLVFPPGAYYKTTRAGFLYTFSGKKDLRIEGNGATIEVIEQGLSFTYCDGLTVSGLKVVRSSQALWGAAKTGLYFGYCSNTDVSRNEVSKFTDGIGMNDCRIFRIYKNTLHHLGEEPVVTRTSKQVEIEDNEVFAYLGDGILNKGTTDLIIARNFLHDPINKDLDAVMWETMSGGNAAAPAHGGGITCNAESGAHSNDNMTIEDNRIFDTAFGIILSGLTVAKVMKNRLVNVVTTAITVSDNPNFNPYLVPGWDIDISYNTVQGLAKKNPRAVIQVRTGAVTVNYATIAFNRIYPDGPHKAIFVSGDVLVTGNTIKGAEVGIELLNGAKASNNFILDAYQPEVGRSLSLYDHSSAVQNTIKSSVPVIVSGKNIIMALNTISNSSLTLYAVFLQADAEGNQIINNSITSSGLKEIKGASSDWRDKNTYYGCISRAGVQYCFPPAAPRISVRPTTIDTGLIPGITYLDNVIGKPIVWSGSKWIESNSGKALFNGDGQTVTVVIPHGLSVRPTSYFVNAASQDSGIARVRDIDANAQYIVVRFETAPIAGVNNVALTWFAESK
;
A
#
# COMPACT_ATOMS: atom_id res chain seq x y z
N MET A 1 -14.54 -62.42 -50.07
CA MET A 1 -14.61 -62.05 -48.64
C MET A 1 -13.25 -62.25 -48.03
N SER A 2 -12.82 -61.26 -47.25
CA SER A 2 -11.50 -61.27 -46.61
C SER A 2 -11.39 -62.38 -45.58
N SER A 3 -10.24 -63.07 -45.54
CA SER A 3 -9.93 -64.09 -44.53
C SER A 3 -9.23 -63.53 -43.28
N LYS A 4 -8.89 -62.23 -43.25
CA LYS A 4 -8.09 -61.60 -42.21
C LYS A 4 -8.64 -60.22 -41.83
N LYS A 5 -8.31 -59.76 -40.62
CA LYS A 5 -8.64 -58.40 -40.21
C LYS A 5 -7.44 -57.68 -39.64
N THR A 6 -7.39 -56.36 -39.79
CA THR A 6 -6.35 -55.54 -39.16
C THR A 6 -6.48 -55.60 -37.64
N VAL A 7 -5.35 -55.56 -36.93
CA VAL A 7 -5.29 -55.80 -35.48
C VAL A 7 -6.04 -54.74 -34.67
N ASN A 8 -5.92 -53.46 -35.05
CA ASN A 8 -6.40 -52.36 -34.22
C ASN A 8 -7.79 -51.84 -34.62
N MET A 9 -8.13 -51.90 -35.91
CA MET A 9 -9.38 -51.34 -36.44
C MET A 9 -10.34 -52.39 -36.98
N ASN A 10 -9.95 -53.68 -36.95
CA ASN A 10 -10.76 -54.81 -37.38
C ASN A 10 -11.27 -54.67 -38.84
N LEU A 11 -10.49 -53.98 -39.68
CA LEU A 11 -10.80 -53.76 -41.10
C LEU A 11 -10.54 -55.04 -41.87
N HIS A 12 -11.37 -55.34 -42.88
CA HIS A 12 -11.14 -56.42 -43.83
C HIS A 12 -9.79 -56.21 -44.54
N ASP A 13 -8.90 -57.19 -44.41
CA ASP A 13 -7.57 -57.21 -45.03
C ASP A 13 -7.54 -58.35 -46.06
N TRP A 14 -7.48 -58.00 -47.35
CA TRP A 14 -7.59 -58.97 -48.44
C TRP A 14 -6.22 -59.39 -48.95
N ASN A 15 -6.01 -60.70 -49.09
CA ASN A 15 -4.84 -61.22 -49.80
C ASN A 15 -4.99 -60.97 -51.32
N PRO A 16 -3.89 -60.96 -52.12
CA PRO A 16 -3.96 -60.71 -53.56
C PRO A 16 -4.89 -61.63 -54.38
N ASN A 17 -5.23 -62.81 -53.82
CA ASN A 17 -6.11 -63.80 -54.46
C ASN A 17 -7.56 -63.74 -53.94
N GLU A 18 -7.90 -62.80 -53.07
CA GLU A 18 -9.24 -62.65 -52.50
C GLU A 18 -10.05 -61.58 -53.25
N ALA A 19 -11.32 -61.88 -53.53
CA ALA A 19 -12.25 -60.87 -54.03
C ALA A 19 -12.79 -60.02 -52.87
N PHE A 20 -12.81 -58.69 -53.04
CA PHE A 20 -13.49 -57.76 -52.14
C PHE A 20 -14.96 -57.58 -52.54
N THR A 21 -15.84 -57.37 -51.57
CA THR A 21 -17.24 -56.97 -51.82
C THR A 21 -17.44 -55.48 -51.52
N VAL A 22 -18.48 -54.88 -52.10
CA VAL A 22 -18.84 -53.47 -51.84
C VAL A 22 -19.20 -53.26 -50.37
N GLU A 23 -19.83 -54.25 -49.74
CA GLU A 23 -20.21 -54.22 -48.33
C GLU A 23 -18.99 -54.24 -47.41
N GLU A 24 -18.01 -55.11 -47.66
CA GLU A 24 -16.76 -55.17 -46.88
C GLU A 24 -15.96 -53.86 -47.01
N LEU A 25 -15.98 -53.26 -48.20
CA LEU A 25 -15.34 -51.96 -48.45
C LEU A 25 -16.07 -50.82 -47.72
N ALA A 26 -17.41 -50.79 -47.77
CA ALA A 26 -18.23 -49.83 -47.04
C ALA A 26 -18.00 -49.93 -45.53
N TYR A 27 -17.97 -51.14 -44.99
CA TYR A 27 -17.65 -51.38 -43.57
C TYR A 27 -16.28 -50.81 -43.19
N ASN A 28 -15.25 -51.05 -44.01
CA ASN A 28 -13.92 -50.50 -43.74
C ASN A 28 -13.93 -48.97 -43.70
N PHE A 29 -14.64 -48.31 -44.62
CA PHE A 29 -14.77 -46.85 -44.62
C PHE A 29 -15.55 -46.32 -43.42
N GLU A 30 -16.65 -46.96 -43.02
CA GLU A 30 -17.41 -46.58 -41.82
C GLU A 30 -16.59 -46.74 -40.53
N ALA A 31 -15.79 -47.80 -40.44
CA ALA A 31 -14.90 -48.04 -39.31
C ALA A 31 -13.77 -46.99 -39.23
N ILE A 32 -13.18 -46.63 -40.39
CA ILE A 32 -12.18 -45.56 -40.47
C ILE A 32 -12.77 -44.20 -40.11
N ASP A 33 -13.94 -43.86 -40.65
CA ASP A 33 -14.62 -42.60 -40.36
C ASP A 33 -15.00 -42.50 -38.87
N SER A 34 -15.48 -43.61 -38.28
CA SER A 34 -15.80 -43.67 -36.86
C SER A 34 -14.57 -43.49 -35.97
N GLU A 35 -13.43 -44.08 -36.33
CA GLU A 35 -12.17 -43.88 -35.60
C GLU A 35 -11.70 -42.43 -35.66
N PHE A 36 -11.75 -41.80 -36.84
CA PHE A 36 -11.38 -40.39 -36.98
C PHE A 36 -12.34 -39.45 -36.27
N ARG A 37 -13.64 -39.75 -36.25
CA ARG A 37 -14.64 -38.97 -35.50
C ARG A 37 -14.32 -38.89 -34.01
N VAL A 38 -13.76 -39.96 -33.42
CA VAL A 38 -13.36 -39.97 -32.00
C VAL A 38 -12.14 -39.08 -31.73
N ARG A 39 -11.25 -38.92 -32.72
CA ARG A 39 -10.02 -38.11 -32.60
C ARG A 39 -10.25 -36.61 -32.83
N GLY A 40 -11.35 -36.25 -33.48
CA GLY A 40 -11.71 -34.87 -33.80
C GLY A 40 -11.65 -34.56 -35.29
N ILE A 41 -12.12 -33.36 -35.66
CA ILE A 41 -12.16 -32.85 -37.02
C ILE A 41 -10.81 -32.23 -37.34
N ASN A 42 -10.12 -32.74 -38.36
CA ASN A 42 -8.84 -32.17 -38.79
C ASN A 42 -9.06 -30.89 -39.61
N ALA A 43 -8.35 -29.82 -39.28
CA ALA A 43 -8.42 -28.54 -39.98
C ALA A 43 -8.16 -28.65 -41.50
N ASN A 44 -7.36 -29.63 -41.93
CA ASN A 44 -6.99 -29.83 -43.34
C ASN A 44 -8.06 -30.55 -44.16
N TRP A 45 -9.07 -31.17 -43.55
CA TRP A 45 -10.08 -31.97 -44.29
C TRP A 45 -10.94 -31.16 -45.26
N LYS A 46 -10.95 -29.82 -45.14
CA LYS A 46 -11.64 -28.92 -46.08
C LYS A 46 -10.68 -28.25 -47.07
N GLY A 47 -9.49 -28.82 -47.25
CA GLY A 47 -8.51 -28.40 -48.25
C GLY A 47 -7.49 -27.37 -47.76
N ALA A 48 -7.41 -27.11 -46.45
CA ALA A 48 -6.40 -26.23 -45.88
C ALA A 48 -5.05 -26.96 -45.95
N LYS A 49 -4.01 -26.27 -46.41
CA LYS A 49 -2.69 -26.86 -46.61
C LYS A 49 -1.78 -26.67 -45.41
N GLY A 50 -1.83 -25.49 -44.76
CA GLY A 50 -0.96 -25.21 -43.62
C GLY A 50 0.53 -25.19 -44.01
N ASP A 51 0.85 -24.74 -45.23
CA ASP A 51 2.20 -24.75 -45.81
C ASP A 51 2.94 -23.41 -45.68
N GLY A 52 2.33 -22.40 -45.06
CA GLY A 52 2.87 -21.05 -44.92
C GLY A 52 2.92 -20.24 -46.21
N ILE A 53 2.27 -20.69 -47.28
CA ILE A 53 2.26 -20.05 -48.59
C ILE A 53 0.83 -19.89 -49.10
N THR A 54 0.05 -20.96 -49.06
CA THR A 54 -1.33 -21.02 -49.53
C THR A 54 -2.23 -20.18 -48.63
N ASP A 55 -3.14 -19.42 -49.25
CA ASP A 55 -4.23 -18.77 -48.52
C ASP A 55 -5.27 -19.81 -48.13
N ASP A 56 -5.28 -20.17 -46.85
CA ASP A 56 -6.15 -21.18 -46.25
C ASP A 56 -7.48 -20.61 -45.74
N THR A 57 -7.77 -19.31 -45.97
CA THR A 57 -8.95 -18.63 -45.41
C THR A 57 -10.25 -19.37 -45.66
N VAL A 58 -10.52 -19.74 -46.92
CA VAL A 58 -11.78 -20.39 -47.32
C VAL A 58 -11.84 -21.81 -46.75
N ALA A 59 -10.73 -22.54 -46.82
CA ALA A 59 -10.67 -23.92 -46.34
C ALA A 59 -10.85 -24.01 -44.82
N LEU A 60 -10.19 -23.14 -44.06
CA LEU A 60 -10.37 -23.04 -42.61
C LEU A 60 -11.79 -22.60 -42.24
N THR A 61 -12.33 -21.57 -42.90
CA THR A 61 -13.71 -21.13 -42.65
C THR A 61 -14.71 -22.27 -42.91
N ASN A 62 -14.50 -23.04 -43.98
CA ASN A 62 -15.31 -24.22 -44.28
C ASN A 62 -15.18 -25.32 -43.22
N ALA A 63 -13.97 -25.54 -42.68
CA ALA A 63 -13.77 -26.47 -41.57
C ALA A 63 -14.51 -25.98 -40.32
N PHE A 64 -14.38 -24.71 -39.97
CA PHE A 64 -15.02 -24.11 -38.80
C PHE A 64 -16.54 -24.17 -38.86
N ASN A 65 -17.12 -23.95 -40.06
CA ASN A 65 -18.56 -24.05 -40.29
C ASN A 65 -19.13 -25.46 -40.04
N THR A 66 -18.29 -26.51 -40.07
CA THR A 66 -18.77 -27.88 -39.79
C THR A 66 -18.84 -28.23 -38.31
N LEU A 67 -18.19 -27.44 -37.45
CA LEU A 67 -18.10 -27.75 -36.02
C LEU A 67 -19.44 -27.57 -35.31
N LYS A 68 -19.79 -28.56 -34.51
CA LYS A 68 -20.97 -28.62 -33.65
C LYS A 68 -20.54 -28.61 -32.18
N SER A 69 -21.52 -28.51 -31.29
CA SER A 69 -21.26 -28.69 -29.86
C SER A 69 -20.73 -30.10 -29.59
N GLY A 70 -19.72 -30.23 -28.71
CA GLY A 70 -19.03 -31.47 -28.37
C GLY A 70 -17.86 -31.84 -29.30
N ASP A 71 -17.69 -31.13 -30.42
CA ASP A 71 -16.61 -31.44 -31.36
C ASP A 71 -15.24 -31.01 -30.82
N CYS A 72 -14.20 -31.69 -31.30
CA CYS A 72 -12.81 -31.26 -31.17
C CYS A 72 -12.27 -30.92 -32.55
N LEU A 73 -11.80 -29.68 -32.75
CA LEU A 73 -11.04 -29.26 -33.92
C LEU A 73 -9.56 -29.48 -33.65
N VAL A 74 -8.91 -30.27 -34.51
CA VAL A 74 -7.50 -30.61 -34.38
C VAL A 74 -6.71 -29.98 -35.52
N PHE A 75 -5.75 -29.13 -35.17
CA PHE A 75 -4.73 -28.67 -36.09
C PHE A 75 -3.55 -29.66 -36.09
N PRO A 76 -3.00 -30.02 -37.26
CA PRO A 76 -1.80 -30.83 -37.37
C PRO A 76 -0.59 -30.11 -36.74
N PRO A 77 0.30 -30.84 -36.03
CA PRO A 77 1.50 -30.25 -35.47
C PRO A 77 2.38 -29.58 -36.52
N GLY A 78 2.86 -28.36 -36.22
CA GLY A 78 3.80 -27.62 -37.08
C GLY A 78 3.20 -27.03 -38.36
N ALA A 79 1.89 -27.16 -38.60
CA ALA A 79 1.23 -26.52 -39.73
C ALA A 79 1.24 -24.99 -39.60
N TYR A 80 1.34 -24.29 -40.73
CA TYR A 80 1.32 -22.83 -40.81
C TYR A 80 0.24 -22.36 -41.79
N TYR A 81 -0.85 -21.84 -41.29
CA TYR A 81 -1.98 -21.38 -42.09
C TYR A 81 -1.88 -19.88 -42.33
N LYS A 82 -1.87 -19.46 -43.59
CA LYS A 82 -2.00 -18.05 -43.95
C LYS A 82 -3.44 -17.72 -44.29
N THR A 83 -3.92 -16.59 -43.82
CA THR A 83 -5.29 -16.12 -44.09
C THR A 83 -5.30 -14.64 -44.45
N THR A 84 -6.28 -14.22 -45.25
CA THR A 84 -6.40 -12.87 -45.82
C THR A 84 -7.74 -12.22 -45.51
N ARG A 85 -8.47 -12.75 -44.52
CA ARG A 85 -9.78 -12.23 -44.12
C ARG A 85 -9.65 -10.93 -43.30
N ALA A 86 -10.42 -9.92 -43.69
CA ALA A 86 -10.64 -8.73 -42.89
C ALA A 86 -11.59 -9.02 -41.71
N GLY A 87 -11.38 -8.33 -40.60
CA GLY A 87 -12.02 -8.58 -39.31
C GLY A 87 -11.49 -9.85 -38.62
N PHE A 88 -12.34 -10.47 -37.81
CA PHE A 88 -12.04 -11.79 -37.23
C PHE A 88 -12.00 -12.84 -38.33
N LEU A 89 -10.99 -13.73 -38.29
CA LEU A 89 -10.93 -14.90 -39.15
C LEU A 89 -12.20 -15.73 -39.02
N TYR A 90 -12.70 -15.91 -37.80
CA TYR A 90 -13.96 -16.58 -37.54
C TYR A 90 -14.56 -16.21 -36.18
N THR A 91 -15.89 -16.29 -36.07
CA THR A 91 -16.63 -16.15 -34.81
C THR A 91 -17.39 -17.45 -34.52
N PHE A 92 -16.93 -18.19 -33.52
CA PHE A 92 -17.65 -19.33 -32.97
C PHE A 92 -18.74 -18.80 -32.05
N SER A 93 -20.00 -19.03 -32.40
CA SER A 93 -21.14 -18.54 -31.62
C SER A 93 -22.04 -19.68 -31.15
N GLY A 94 -22.44 -19.65 -29.88
CA GLY A 94 -23.44 -20.56 -29.32
C GLY A 94 -23.00 -22.03 -29.19
N LYS A 95 -21.68 -22.31 -29.20
CA LYS A 95 -21.14 -23.67 -29.14
C LYS A 95 -21.02 -24.14 -27.70
N LYS A 96 -21.29 -25.43 -27.47
CA LYS A 96 -21.08 -26.09 -26.17
C LYS A 96 -20.02 -27.16 -26.26
N ASP A 97 -19.22 -27.35 -25.22
CA ASP A 97 -18.23 -28.45 -25.13
C ASP A 97 -17.28 -28.49 -26.35
N LEU A 98 -16.95 -27.32 -26.91
CA LEU A 98 -16.09 -27.20 -28.09
C LEU A 98 -14.62 -27.19 -27.66
N ARG A 99 -13.81 -28.01 -28.33
CA ARG A 99 -12.36 -28.04 -28.10
C ARG A 99 -11.61 -27.64 -29.37
N ILE A 100 -10.60 -26.79 -29.22
CA ILE A 100 -9.64 -26.43 -30.26
C ILE A 100 -8.26 -26.83 -29.77
N GLU A 101 -7.67 -27.78 -30.48
CA GLU A 101 -6.34 -28.33 -30.23
C GLU A 101 -5.39 -27.88 -31.34
N GLY A 102 -4.60 -26.85 -31.04
CA GLY A 102 -3.67 -26.22 -31.96
C GLY A 102 -2.41 -27.05 -32.24
N ASN A 103 -1.97 -27.90 -31.30
CA ASN A 103 -0.75 -28.72 -31.42
C ASN A 103 0.51 -27.95 -31.89
N GLY A 104 0.62 -26.68 -31.53
CA GLY A 104 1.71 -25.79 -31.93
C GLY A 104 1.59 -25.23 -33.35
N ALA A 105 0.47 -25.46 -34.04
CA ALA A 105 0.21 -24.88 -35.35
C ALA A 105 0.06 -23.34 -35.27
N THR A 106 0.44 -22.69 -36.37
CA THR A 106 0.36 -21.24 -36.51
C THR A 106 -0.79 -20.84 -37.42
N ILE A 107 -1.59 -19.88 -37.00
CA ILE A 107 -2.54 -19.16 -37.84
C ILE A 107 -2.07 -17.72 -37.97
N GLU A 108 -1.62 -17.36 -39.19
CA GLU A 108 -1.32 -15.99 -39.57
C GLU A 108 -2.58 -15.32 -40.13
N VAL A 109 -3.00 -14.22 -39.52
CA VAL A 109 -4.17 -13.42 -39.93
C VAL A 109 -3.75 -12.01 -40.34
N ILE A 110 -4.52 -11.35 -41.21
CA ILE A 110 -4.21 -9.96 -41.60
C ILE A 110 -4.75 -8.92 -40.61
N GLU A 111 -5.81 -9.23 -39.85
CA GLU A 111 -6.52 -8.23 -39.06
C GLU A 111 -6.88 -8.65 -37.63
N GLN A 112 -7.80 -9.58 -37.41
CA GLN A 112 -8.12 -10.11 -36.07
C GLN A 112 -8.10 -11.63 -36.08
N GLY A 113 -7.80 -12.25 -34.94
CA GLY A 113 -7.68 -13.70 -34.84
C GLY A 113 -9.04 -14.38 -34.74
N LEU A 114 -9.27 -15.13 -33.65
CA LEU A 114 -10.48 -15.90 -33.43
C LEU A 114 -11.37 -15.27 -32.37
N SER A 115 -12.67 -15.29 -32.61
CA SER A 115 -13.69 -14.80 -31.69
C SER A 115 -14.60 -15.94 -31.24
N PHE A 116 -14.95 -15.94 -29.96
CA PHE A 116 -15.87 -16.88 -29.33
C PHE A 116 -16.95 -16.08 -28.61
N THR A 117 -18.21 -16.32 -28.94
CA THR A 117 -19.33 -15.63 -28.30
C THR A 117 -20.41 -16.61 -27.85
N TYR A 118 -21.00 -16.37 -26.68
CA TYR A 118 -22.08 -17.22 -26.14
C TYR A 118 -21.73 -18.72 -26.09
N CYS A 119 -20.46 -19.05 -25.84
CA CYS A 119 -19.98 -20.43 -25.78
C CYS A 119 -19.94 -20.93 -24.33
N ASP A 120 -20.15 -22.22 -24.11
CA ASP A 120 -20.12 -22.85 -22.78
C ASP A 120 -19.30 -24.15 -22.81
N GLY A 121 -18.35 -24.34 -21.91
CA GLY A 121 -17.47 -25.52 -21.95
C GLY A 121 -16.48 -25.44 -23.12
N LEU A 122 -15.72 -24.35 -23.22
CA LEU A 122 -14.80 -24.11 -24.32
C LEU A 122 -13.35 -24.37 -23.91
N THR A 123 -12.58 -25.06 -24.75
CA THR A 123 -11.13 -25.13 -24.61
C THR A 123 -10.45 -24.65 -25.88
N VAL A 124 -9.52 -23.70 -25.76
CA VAL A 124 -8.64 -23.26 -26.85
C VAL A 124 -7.21 -23.45 -26.38
N SER A 125 -6.50 -24.40 -26.98
CA SER A 125 -5.18 -24.77 -26.48
C SER A 125 -4.13 -25.03 -27.55
N GLY A 126 -2.88 -24.71 -27.23
CA GLY A 126 -1.74 -25.06 -28.08
C GLY A 126 -1.70 -24.36 -29.43
N LEU A 127 -2.37 -23.23 -29.61
CA LEU A 127 -2.41 -22.51 -30.88
C LEU A 127 -1.43 -21.34 -30.88
N LYS A 128 -0.75 -21.09 -32.00
CA LYS A 128 -0.05 -19.82 -32.24
C LYS A 128 -0.91 -18.95 -33.15
N VAL A 129 -1.33 -17.79 -32.67
CA VAL A 129 -2.10 -16.82 -33.44
C VAL A 129 -1.25 -15.58 -33.61
N VAL A 130 -0.96 -15.23 -34.86
CA VAL A 130 -0.07 -14.12 -35.18
C VAL A 130 -0.68 -13.23 -36.25
N ARG A 131 -0.49 -11.93 -36.15
CA ARG A 131 -0.87 -11.02 -37.23
C ARG A 131 0.27 -10.84 -38.23
N SER A 132 -0.06 -10.79 -39.52
CA SER A 132 0.90 -10.64 -40.62
C SER A 132 1.71 -9.33 -40.54
N SER A 133 1.13 -8.31 -39.91
CA SER A 133 1.76 -7.01 -39.63
C SER A 133 1.62 -6.65 -38.15
N GLN A 134 2.51 -5.81 -37.62
CA GLN A 134 2.44 -5.33 -36.24
C GLN A 134 1.23 -4.41 -36.06
N ALA A 135 0.49 -4.55 -34.96
CA ALA A 135 -0.63 -3.67 -34.68
C ALA A 135 -0.11 -2.45 -33.94
N LEU A 136 -0.67 -1.30 -34.33
CA LEU A 136 -0.41 -0.06 -33.64
C LEU A 136 -1.22 -0.03 -32.34
N TRP A 137 -0.75 0.77 -31.40
CA TRP A 137 -1.47 1.16 -30.20
C TRP A 137 -2.83 1.75 -30.56
N GLY A 138 -3.89 1.33 -29.84
CA GLY A 138 -5.26 1.79 -30.09
C GLY A 138 -5.89 1.33 -31.41
N ALA A 139 -5.29 0.40 -32.15
CA ALA A 139 -5.86 -0.10 -33.41
C ALA A 139 -7.02 -1.10 -33.24
N ALA A 140 -7.34 -1.48 -32.00
CA ALA A 140 -8.44 -2.38 -31.62
C ALA A 140 -8.42 -3.71 -32.41
N LYS A 141 -7.24 -4.33 -32.51
CA LYS A 141 -7.05 -5.64 -33.14
C LYS A 141 -6.79 -6.68 -32.05
N THR A 142 -7.68 -7.63 -31.85
CA THR A 142 -7.53 -8.68 -30.81
C THR A 142 -7.14 -10.02 -31.41
N GLY A 143 -6.21 -10.72 -30.77
CA GLY A 143 -5.81 -12.07 -31.16
C GLY A 143 -6.87 -13.13 -30.84
N LEU A 144 -7.22 -13.28 -29.57
CA LEU A 144 -8.29 -14.17 -29.13
C LEU A 144 -9.33 -13.38 -28.33
N TYR A 145 -10.58 -13.38 -28.80
CA TYR A 145 -11.67 -12.65 -28.17
C TYR A 145 -12.74 -13.59 -27.62
N PHE A 146 -13.23 -13.31 -26.42
CA PHE A 146 -14.29 -14.06 -25.75
C PHE A 146 -15.40 -13.13 -25.24
N GLY A 147 -16.63 -13.32 -25.69
CA GLY A 147 -17.79 -12.53 -25.25
C GLY A 147 -18.88 -13.43 -24.70
N TYR A 148 -19.41 -13.16 -23.51
CA TYR A 148 -20.53 -13.93 -22.94
C TYR A 148 -20.27 -15.44 -22.87
N CYS A 149 -19.04 -15.86 -22.61
CA CYS A 149 -18.67 -17.28 -22.55
C CYS A 149 -18.60 -17.79 -21.10
N SER A 150 -18.86 -19.08 -20.89
CA SER A 150 -18.73 -19.73 -19.60
C SER A 150 -17.94 -21.03 -19.64
N ASN A 151 -17.34 -21.40 -18.50
CA ASN A 151 -16.56 -22.64 -18.37
C ASN A 151 -15.49 -22.77 -19.46
N THR A 152 -14.65 -21.75 -19.56
CA THR A 152 -13.68 -21.63 -20.65
C THR A 152 -12.25 -21.76 -20.14
N ASP A 153 -11.44 -22.58 -20.82
CA ASP A 153 -9.98 -22.65 -20.63
C ASP A 153 -9.25 -22.21 -21.91
N VAL A 154 -8.41 -21.19 -21.77
CA VAL A 154 -7.53 -20.70 -22.83
C VAL A 154 -6.11 -20.94 -22.38
N SER A 155 -5.49 -22.01 -22.89
CA SER A 155 -4.24 -22.49 -22.33
C SER A 155 -3.15 -22.82 -23.33
N ARG A 156 -1.89 -22.49 -22.99
CA ARG A 156 -0.71 -22.86 -23.79
C ARG A 156 -0.75 -22.31 -25.23
N ASN A 157 -1.37 -21.15 -25.42
CA ASN A 157 -1.38 -20.46 -26.71
C ASN A 157 -0.26 -19.41 -26.76
N GLU A 158 0.16 -19.08 -27.98
CA GLU A 158 1.07 -17.97 -28.26
C GLU A 158 0.31 -16.92 -29.08
N VAL A 159 0.28 -15.67 -28.63
CA VAL A 159 -0.44 -14.58 -29.34
C VAL A 159 0.48 -13.40 -29.55
N SER A 160 0.63 -12.95 -30.80
CA SER A 160 1.53 -11.84 -31.13
C SER A 160 1.12 -10.95 -32.29
N LYS A 161 1.66 -9.72 -32.30
CA LYS A 161 1.45 -8.68 -33.34
C LYS A 161 0.05 -8.08 -33.43
N PHE A 162 -0.80 -8.34 -32.44
CA PHE A 162 -2.11 -7.72 -32.25
C PHE A 162 -2.00 -6.44 -31.42
N THR A 163 -3.10 -5.67 -31.30
CA THR A 163 -3.20 -4.61 -30.29
C THR A 163 -3.36 -5.29 -28.94
N ASP A 164 -4.40 -6.11 -28.81
CA ASP A 164 -4.66 -6.89 -27.60
C ASP A 164 -4.39 -8.39 -27.84
N GLY A 165 -3.86 -9.08 -26.85
CA GLY A 165 -3.62 -10.52 -26.92
C GLY A 165 -4.90 -11.33 -26.74
N ILE A 166 -5.32 -11.49 -25.49
CA ILE A 166 -6.53 -12.20 -25.07
C ILE A 166 -7.50 -11.21 -24.43
N GLY A 167 -8.60 -10.93 -25.10
CA GLY A 167 -9.66 -10.04 -24.60
C GLY A 167 -10.90 -10.83 -24.21
N MET A 168 -11.48 -10.52 -23.05
CA MET A 168 -12.79 -11.04 -22.65
C MET A 168 -13.76 -9.96 -22.18
N ASN A 169 -15.04 -10.24 -22.38
CA ASN A 169 -16.13 -9.44 -21.86
C ASN A 169 -17.31 -10.32 -21.40
N ASP A 170 -17.92 -9.97 -20.27
CA ASP A 170 -19.12 -10.61 -19.72
C ASP A 170 -19.00 -12.15 -19.59
N CYS A 171 -17.82 -12.66 -19.28
CA CYS A 171 -17.55 -14.10 -19.16
C CYS A 171 -17.65 -14.59 -17.71
N ARG A 172 -17.81 -15.91 -17.53
CA ARG A 172 -17.93 -16.53 -16.20
C ARG A 172 -17.20 -17.87 -16.08
N ILE A 173 -16.46 -18.10 -15.00
CA ILE A 173 -15.65 -19.34 -14.81
C ILE A 173 -14.71 -19.48 -16.00
N PHE A 174 -13.68 -18.63 -16.00
CA PHE A 174 -12.77 -18.50 -17.12
C PHE A 174 -11.32 -18.62 -16.65
N ARG A 175 -10.53 -19.42 -17.36
CA ARG A 175 -9.10 -19.58 -17.11
C ARG A 175 -8.25 -19.14 -18.29
N ILE A 176 -7.23 -18.34 -18.01
CA ILE A 176 -6.15 -17.99 -18.94
C ILE A 176 -4.85 -18.56 -18.34
N TYR A 177 -4.36 -19.65 -18.92
CA TYR A 177 -3.32 -20.47 -18.29
C TYR A 177 -2.11 -20.78 -19.20
N LYS A 178 -0.90 -20.45 -18.75
CA LYS A 178 0.35 -20.80 -19.47
C LYS A 178 0.41 -20.31 -20.92
N ASN A 179 -0.18 -19.17 -21.22
CA ASN A 179 -0.05 -18.54 -22.52
C ASN A 179 1.21 -17.68 -22.58
N THR A 180 1.73 -17.50 -23.79
CA THR A 180 2.84 -16.58 -24.10
C THR A 180 2.30 -15.44 -24.96
N LEU A 181 2.36 -14.22 -24.45
CA LEU A 181 1.73 -13.05 -25.07
C LEU A 181 2.79 -11.97 -25.31
N HIS A 182 3.04 -11.63 -26.57
CA HIS A 182 4.17 -10.76 -26.90
C HIS A 182 4.03 -9.97 -28.20
N HIS A 183 4.80 -8.88 -28.30
CA HIS A 183 4.79 -7.96 -29.45
C HIS A 183 3.37 -7.38 -29.66
N LEU A 184 2.77 -6.89 -28.58
CA LEU A 184 1.38 -6.44 -28.58
C LEU A 184 1.29 -4.91 -28.48
N GLY A 185 0.56 -4.30 -29.39
CA GLY A 185 0.43 -2.85 -29.50
C GLY A 185 -0.26 -2.21 -28.30
N GLU A 186 -0.92 -3.00 -27.46
CA GLU A 186 -1.53 -2.62 -26.19
C GLU A 186 -1.62 -3.88 -25.30
N GLU A 187 -2.80 -4.21 -24.76
CA GLU A 187 -2.88 -5.09 -23.59
C GLU A 187 -2.78 -6.60 -23.91
N PRO A 188 -1.82 -7.32 -23.32
CA PRO A 188 -1.73 -8.77 -23.43
C PRO A 188 -2.97 -9.51 -22.93
N VAL A 189 -3.49 -9.15 -21.76
CA VAL A 189 -4.74 -9.71 -21.24
C VAL A 189 -5.67 -8.59 -20.82
N VAL A 190 -6.93 -8.66 -21.26
CA VAL A 190 -7.97 -7.74 -20.80
C VAL A 190 -9.21 -8.48 -20.34
N THR A 191 -9.65 -8.18 -19.11
CA THR A 191 -10.89 -8.71 -18.53
C THR A 191 -11.88 -7.59 -18.26
N ARG A 192 -13.08 -7.69 -18.84
CA ARG A 192 -14.15 -6.70 -18.67
C ARG A 192 -15.39 -7.37 -18.08
N THR A 193 -15.92 -6.78 -17.02
CA THR A 193 -17.24 -7.12 -16.44
C THR A 193 -17.51 -8.61 -16.24
N SER A 194 -16.46 -9.40 -15.97
CA SER A 194 -16.53 -10.86 -15.90
C SER A 194 -16.58 -11.34 -14.44
N LYS A 195 -16.75 -12.65 -14.23
CA LYS A 195 -16.85 -13.23 -12.88
C LYS A 195 -16.14 -14.57 -12.76
N GLN A 196 -15.44 -14.81 -11.65
CA GLN A 196 -14.72 -16.07 -11.38
C GLN A 196 -13.69 -16.33 -12.48
N VAL A 197 -12.65 -15.49 -12.50
CA VAL A 197 -11.62 -15.52 -13.54
C VAL A 197 -10.27 -15.84 -12.91
N GLU A 198 -9.52 -16.73 -13.54
CA GLU A 198 -8.18 -17.13 -13.13
C GLU A 198 -7.19 -16.82 -14.27
N ILE A 199 -6.20 -15.98 -13.99
CA ILE A 199 -5.10 -15.65 -14.91
C ILE A 199 -3.82 -16.15 -14.27
N GLU A 200 -3.31 -17.29 -14.75
CA GLU A 200 -2.26 -18.02 -14.06
C GLU A 200 -1.10 -18.47 -14.96
N ASP A 201 0.12 -18.36 -14.41
CA ASP A 201 1.33 -18.93 -15.01
C ASP A 201 1.58 -18.49 -16.47
N ASN A 202 1.10 -17.30 -16.87
CA ASN A 202 1.34 -16.74 -18.20
C ASN A 202 2.67 -15.98 -18.26
N GLU A 203 3.25 -15.91 -19.45
CA GLU A 203 4.43 -15.11 -19.75
C GLU A 203 4.07 -13.97 -20.71
N VAL A 204 4.44 -12.75 -20.34
CA VAL A 204 4.00 -11.52 -20.98
C VAL A 204 5.19 -10.57 -21.15
N PHE A 205 5.53 -10.23 -22.40
CA PHE A 205 6.71 -9.39 -22.71
C PHE A 205 6.60 -8.65 -24.04
N ALA A 206 7.37 -7.56 -24.21
CA ALA A 206 7.38 -6.75 -25.42
C ALA A 206 5.98 -6.23 -25.83
N TYR A 207 5.37 -5.39 -25.01
CA TYR A 207 4.04 -4.83 -25.27
C TYR A 207 3.97 -3.36 -24.89
N LEU A 208 2.89 -2.69 -25.29
CA LEU A 208 2.53 -1.35 -24.82
C LEU A 208 1.27 -1.45 -23.93
N GLY A 209 0.87 -0.37 -23.29
CA GLY A 209 -0.32 -0.37 -22.43
C GLY A 209 -0.09 -1.22 -21.17
N ASP A 210 -1.17 -1.81 -20.65
CA ASP A 210 -1.17 -2.57 -19.40
C ASP A 210 -0.91 -4.05 -19.67
N GLY A 211 -0.09 -4.72 -18.85
CA GLY A 211 0.22 -6.14 -19.03
C GLY A 211 -0.98 -7.04 -18.77
N ILE A 212 -1.68 -6.79 -17.67
CA ILE A 212 -2.98 -7.38 -17.38
C ILE A 212 -3.92 -6.26 -16.94
N LEU A 213 -4.98 -6.04 -17.70
CA LEU A 213 -5.98 -5.01 -17.44
C LEU A 213 -7.30 -5.63 -16.98
N ASN A 214 -7.77 -5.21 -15.81
CA ASN A 214 -9.11 -5.49 -15.31
C ASN A 214 -9.99 -4.22 -15.29
N LYS A 215 -11.18 -4.33 -15.89
CA LYS A 215 -12.24 -3.32 -15.90
C LYS A 215 -13.56 -3.92 -15.39
N GLY A 216 -13.70 -4.03 -14.07
CA GLY A 216 -14.94 -4.46 -13.41
C GLY A 216 -15.17 -5.97 -13.30
N THR A 217 -14.12 -6.79 -13.45
CA THR A 217 -14.20 -8.24 -13.19
C THR A 217 -14.14 -8.49 -11.69
N THR A 218 -15.00 -9.40 -11.22
CA THR A 218 -15.13 -9.79 -9.80
C THR A 218 -14.72 -11.24 -9.59
N ASP A 219 -14.29 -11.59 -8.37
CA ASP A 219 -13.75 -12.91 -8.05
C ASP A 219 -12.57 -13.27 -8.99
N LEU A 220 -11.60 -12.35 -9.09
CA LEU A 220 -10.45 -12.44 -10.00
C LEU A 220 -9.18 -12.87 -9.27
N ILE A 221 -8.52 -13.91 -9.77
CA ILE A 221 -7.20 -14.35 -9.33
C ILE A 221 -6.19 -14.08 -10.44
N ILE A 222 -5.15 -13.31 -10.13
CA ILE A 222 -3.98 -13.12 -10.99
C ILE A 222 -2.77 -13.69 -10.25
N ALA A 223 -2.33 -14.89 -10.64
CA ALA A 223 -1.32 -15.62 -9.88
C ALA A 223 -0.16 -16.13 -10.72
N ARG A 224 1.07 -16.02 -10.20
CA ARG A 224 2.28 -16.63 -10.76
C ARG A 224 2.61 -16.24 -12.22
N ASN A 225 2.07 -15.12 -12.70
CA ASN A 225 2.40 -14.61 -14.03
C ASN A 225 3.79 -13.98 -14.01
N PHE A 226 4.47 -14.03 -15.16
CA PHE A 226 5.73 -13.35 -15.37
C PHE A 226 5.56 -12.25 -16.41
N LEU A 227 5.46 -11.01 -15.92
CA LEU A 227 5.42 -9.81 -16.73
C LEU A 227 6.82 -9.23 -16.73
N HIS A 228 7.46 -9.21 -17.89
CA HIS A 228 8.81 -8.66 -18.03
C HIS A 228 8.94 -7.84 -19.29
N ASP A 229 9.42 -6.61 -19.15
CA ASP A 229 9.66 -5.73 -20.28
C ASP A 229 10.95 -4.90 -20.07
N PRO A 230 12.14 -5.54 -20.13
CA PRO A 230 13.40 -4.92 -19.76
C PRO A 230 13.66 -3.57 -20.44
N ILE A 231 14.04 -2.58 -19.63
CA ILE A 231 14.42 -1.22 -20.07
C ILE A 231 15.65 -1.26 -20.99
N ASN A 232 16.48 -2.32 -20.91
CA ASN A 232 17.61 -2.55 -21.80
C ASN A 232 17.24 -3.59 -22.87
N LYS A 233 16.44 -3.11 -23.81
CA LYS A 233 15.86 -3.82 -24.93
C LYS A 233 16.96 -4.33 -25.86
N ASP A 234 16.97 -5.62 -26.16
CA ASP A 234 17.57 -6.10 -27.40
C ASP A 234 16.85 -5.41 -28.57
N LEU A 235 17.44 -4.30 -29.03
CA LEU A 235 17.48 -3.83 -30.41
C LEU A 235 16.18 -3.90 -31.22
N ASP A 236 15.24 -2.97 -31.02
CA ASP A 236 14.68 -2.25 -32.19
C ASP A 236 13.88 -1.00 -31.80
N ALA A 237 14.48 0.18 -31.93
CA ALA A 237 13.71 1.43 -31.86
C ALA A 237 12.61 1.47 -32.93
N VAL A 238 12.83 0.80 -34.07
CA VAL A 238 11.86 0.71 -35.17
C VAL A 238 10.65 -0.12 -34.76
N MET A 239 10.81 -1.21 -34.00
CA MET A 239 9.67 -1.98 -33.48
C MET A 239 8.78 -1.11 -32.58
N TRP A 240 9.36 -0.31 -31.68
CA TRP A 240 8.57 0.54 -30.78
C TRP A 240 7.92 1.73 -31.48
N GLU A 241 8.63 2.34 -32.43
CA GLU A 241 8.05 3.34 -33.33
C GLU A 241 6.88 2.74 -34.13
N THR A 242 7.04 1.50 -34.60
CA THR A 242 5.98 0.76 -35.28
C THR A 242 4.81 0.47 -34.33
N MET A 243 5.04 -0.03 -33.11
CA MET A 243 3.95 -0.34 -32.17
C MET A 243 3.22 0.90 -31.68
N SER A 244 3.92 2.00 -31.43
CA SER A 244 3.29 3.27 -31.05
C SER A 244 2.55 3.95 -32.21
N GLY A 245 2.86 3.57 -33.46
CA GLY A 245 2.36 4.24 -34.65
C GLY A 245 2.78 5.72 -34.74
N GLY A 246 3.89 6.09 -34.09
CA GLY A 246 4.33 7.48 -33.94
C GLY A 246 3.44 8.33 -33.01
N ASN A 247 2.51 7.72 -32.27
CA ASN A 247 1.66 8.43 -31.33
C ASN A 247 2.44 8.79 -30.06
N ALA A 248 2.63 10.10 -29.82
CA ALA A 248 3.33 10.60 -28.64
C ALA A 248 2.62 10.29 -27.31
N ALA A 249 1.33 9.94 -27.34
CA ALA A 249 0.57 9.51 -26.17
C ALA A 249 0.73 8.01 -25.86
N ALA A 250 1.23 7.21 -26.81
CA ALA A 250 1.48 5.79 -26.56
C ALA A 250 2.55 5.64 -25.45
N PRO A 251 2.39 4.68 -24.54
CA PRO A 251 3.39 4.44 -23.51
C PRO A 251 4.70 3.97 -24.16
N ALA A 252 5.83 4.23 -23.51
CA ALA A 252 7.14 3.91 -24.06
C ALA A 252 7.55 2.42 -23.90
N HIS A 253 6.81 1.67 -23.09
CA HIS A 253 6.98 0.25 -22.76
C HIS A 253 5.79 -0.21 -21.90
N GLY A 254 5.65 -1.52 -21.72
CA GLY A 254 4.53 -2.17 -21.07
C GLY A 254 4.45 -1.93 -19.57
N GLY A 255 3.24 -1.74 -19.06
CA GLY A 255 2.90 -1.66 -17.65
C GLY A 255 2.69 -3.03 -17.00
N GLY A 256 2.55 -3.07 -15.69
CA GLY A 256 2.28 -4.32 -14.96
C GLY A 256 0.79 -4.66 -14.94
N ILE A 257 0.21 -4.79 -13.75
CA ILE A 257 -1.20 -5.14 -13.55
C ILE A 257 -1.99 -3.88 -13.22
N THR A 258 -3.08 -3.64 -13.95
CA THR A 258 -4.00 -2.53 -13.69
C THR A 258 -5.39 -3.06 -13.41
N CYS A 259 -6.00 -2.55 -12.34
CA CYS A 259 -7.42 -2.70 -12.06
C CYS A 259 -8.02 -1.31 -11.97
N ASN A 260 -8.85 -0.93 -12.93
CA ASN A 260 -9.49 0.38 -12.95
C ASN A 260 -11.02 0.22 -13.07
N ALA A 261 -11.75 1.27 -12.69
CA ALA A 261 -13.22 1.30 -12.70
C ALA A 261 -13.71 2.35 -13.72
N GLU A 262 -13.08 2.40 -14.89
CA GLU A 262 -13.35 3.41 -15.93
C GLU A 262 -14.64 3.13 -16.72
N SER A 263 -15.06 1.87 -16.81
CA SER A 263 -16.12 1.42 -17.73
C SER A 263 -17.51 1.31 -17.09
N GLY A 264 -17.73 1.94 -15.94
CA GLY A 264 -19.02 1.96 -15.26
C GLY A 264 -18.86 1.95 -13.74
N ALA A 265 -19.98 1.94 -13.01
CA ALA A 265 -20.00 1.77 -11.55
C ALA A 265 -19.70 0.33 -11.10
N HIS A 266 -18.97 -0.45 -11.91
CA HIS A 266 -18.59 -1.81 -11.63
C HIS A 266 -17.35 -1.82 -10.74
N SER A 267 -17.48 -2.33 -9.52
CA SER A 267 -16.33 -2.52 -8.65
C SER A 267 -15.48 -3.70 -9.13
N ASN A 268 -14.17 -3.55 -8.97
CA ASN A 268 -13.24 -4.66 -9.01
C ASN A 268 -13.26 -5.34 -7.63
N ASP A 269 -14.16 -6.30 -7.45
CA ASP A 269 -14.45 -6.92 -6.15
C ASP A 269 -13.77 -8.28 -5.97
N ASN A 270 -13.40 -8.58 -4.71
CA ASN A 270 -12.83 -9.85 -4.27
C ASN A 270 -11.66 -10.32 -5.16
N MET A 271 -10.61 -9.49 -5.25
CA MET A 271 -9.44 -9.78 -6.07
C MET A 271 -8.28 -10.37 -5.26
N THR A 272 -7.55 -11.30 -5.87
CA THR A 272 -6.27 -11.80 -5.36
C THR A 272 -5.20 -11.66 -6.45
N ILE A 273 -4.17 -10.86 -6.19
CA ILE A 273 -2.99 -10.69 -7.03
C ILE A 273 -1.81 -11.26 -6.26
N GLU A 274 -1.37 -12.47 -6.60
CA GLU A 274 -0.39 -13.18 -5.79
C GLU A 274 0.77 -13.84 -6.56
N ASP A 275 1.95 -13.81 -5.94
CA ASP A 275 3.14 -14.53 -6.42
C ASP A 275 3.55 -14.21 -7.87
N ASN A 276 3.17 -13.03 -8.38
CA ASN A 276 3.57 -12.60 -9.72
C ASN A 276 4.99 -12.04 -9.69
N ARG A 277 5.69 -12.19 -10.82
CA ARG A 277 6.99 -11.56 -11.08
C ARG A 277 6.77 -10.43 -12.08
N ILE A 278 7.01 -9.18 -11.68
CA ILE A 278 6.78 -7.97 -12.49
C ILE A 278 8.09 -7.19 -12.60
N PHE A 279 8.78 -7.36 -13.72
CA PHE A 279 10.18 -6.95 -13.88
C PHE A 279 10.30 -5.91 -14.98
N ASP A 280 10.97 -4.81 -14.66
CA ASP A 280 11.35 -3.73 -15.59
C ASP A 280 10.17 -3.02 -16.31
N THR A 281 8.93 -3.26 -15.88
CA THR A 281 7.72 -2.63 -16.44
C THR A 281 7.58 -1.15 -16.06
N ALA A 282 6.70 -0.42 -16.78
CA ALA A 282 6.45 1.00 -16.54
C ALA A 282 5.94 1.29 -15.12
N PHE A 283 5.19 0.35 -14.57
CA PHE A 283 4.67 0.34 -13.21
C PHE A 283 4.42 -1.10 -12.79
N GLY A 284 4.31 -1.34 -11.48
CA GLY A 284 4.00 -2.65 -10.93
C GLY A 284 2.51 -2.98 -10.95
N ILE A 285 1.78 -2.57 -9.90
CA ILE A 285 0.37 -2.86 -9.70
C ILE A 285 -0.36 -1.55 -9.41
N ILE A 286 -1.37 -1.22 -10.21
CA ILE A 286 -2.21 -0.04 -10.03
C ILE A 286 -3.65 -0.48 -9.82
N LEU A 287 -4.25 0.05 -8.76
CA LEU A 287 -5.54 -0.36 -8.25
C LEU A 287 -6.46 0.85 -8.09
N SER A 288 -7.69 0.76 -8.59
CA SER A 288 -8.73 1.77 -8.38
C SER A 288 -10.14 1.15 -8.46
N GLY A 289 -11.07 1.70 -7.69
CA GLY A 289 -12.45 1.22 -7.61
C GLY A 289 -12.58 -0.21 -7.09
N LEU A 290 -11.89 -0.53 -5.98
CA LEU A 290 -11.84 -1.87 -5.39
C LEU A 290 -12.64 -1.97 -4.10
N THR A 291 -13.39 -3.04 -3.89
CA THR A 291 -14.12 -3.25 -2.62
C THR A 291 -13.44 -4.24 -1.68
N VAL A 292 -12.72 -5.23 -2.20
CA VAL A 292 -11.87 -6.17 -1.44
C VAL A 292 -10.71 -6.60 -2.33
N ALA A 293 -9.48 -6.46 -1.86
CA ALA A 293 -8.32 -6.89 -2.64
C ALA A 293 -7.13 -7.34 -1.80
N LYS A 294 -6.49 -8.43 -2.24
CA LYS A 294 -5.25 -8.96 -1.66
C LYS A 294 -4.13 -8.89 -2.69
N VAL A 295 -3.06 -8.18 -2.37
CA VAL A 295 -1.84 -8.07 -3.18
C VAL A 295 -0.71 -8.69 -2.37
N MET A 296 -0.41 -9.96 -2.66
CA MET A 296 0.42 -10.76 -1.76
C MET A 296 1.61 -11.41 -2.45
N LYS A 297 2.78 -11.41 -1.80
CA LYS A 297 3.96 -12.19 -2.24
C LYS A 297 4.47 -11.88 -3.65
N ASN A 298 4.06 -10.76 -4.25
CA ASN A 298 4.55 -10.39 -5.57
C ASN A 298 6.00 -9.91 -5.49
N ARG A 299 6.77 -10.20 -6.53
CA ARG A 299 8.15 -9.74 -6.69
C ARG A 299 8.21 -8.70 -7.80
N LEU A 300 8.48 -7.45 -7.41
CA LEU A 300 8.59 -6.32 -8.32
C LEU A 300 10.04 -5.85 -8.37
N VAL A 301 10.63 -5.82 -9.57
CA VAL A 301 12.04 -5.49 -9.76
C VAL A 301 12.18 -4.42 -10.83
N ASN A 302 12.91 -3.34 -10.53
CA ASN A 302 13.24 -2.26 -11.47
C ASN A 302 12.03 -1.63 -12.19
N VAL A 303 10.84 -1.65 -11.58
CA VAL A 303 9.67 -0.97 -12.14
C VAL A 303 9.96 0.53 -12.27
N VAL A 304 9.49 1.16 -13.34
CA VAL A 304 9.90 2.54 -13.64
C VAL A 304 9.29 3.53 -12.67
N THR A 305 7.97 3.56 -12.52
CA THR A 305 7.29 4.66 -11.84
C THR A 305 6.88 4.38 -10.40
N THR A 306 6.21 3.27 -10.15
CA THR A 306 5.65 2.87 -8.85
C THR A 306 5.52 1.35 -8.78
N ALA A 307 5.61 0.78 -7.58
CA ALA A 307 5.48 -0.67 -7.41
C ALA A 307 4.03 -1.05 -7.12
N ILE A 308 3.38 -0.49 -6.10
CA ILE A 308 1.98 -0.82 -5.78
C ILE A 308 1.26 0.48 -5.42
N THR A 309 0.18 0.79 -6.12
CA THR A 309 -0.60 2.00 -5.89
C THR A 309 -2.08 1.70 -5.79
N VAL A 310 -2.69 2.10 -4.69
CA VAL A 310 -4.14 2.31 -4.60
C VAL A 310 -4.42 3.77 -4.92
N SER A 311 -5.01 4.00 -6.09
CA SER A 311 -5.23 5.33 -6.65
C SER A 311 -6.62 5.87 -6.29
N ASP A 312 -6.63 7.09 -5.78
CA ASP A 312 -7.82 7.91 -5.58
C ASP A 312 -8.13 8.83 -6.78
N ASN A 313 -7.49 8.60 -7.94
CA ASN A 313 -7.67 9.45 -9.11
C ASN A 313 -9.03 9.19 -9.78
N PRO A 314 -9.92 10.20 -9.88
CA PRO A 314 -11.21 10.05 -10.55
C PRO A 314 -11.10 9.69 -12.04
N ASN A 315 -9.97 9.91 -12.70
CA ASN A 315 -9.81 9.49 -14.09
C ASN A 315 -9.82 7.96 -14.25
N PHE A 316 -9.30 7.23 -13.26
CA PHE A 316 -9.28 5.76 -13.24
C PHE A 316 -10.50 5.17 -12.51
N ASN A 317 -11.30 6.02 -11.87
CA ASN A 317 -12.50 5.68 -11.12
C ASN A 317 -13.50 6.85 -11.13
N PRO A 318 -14.10 7.15 -12.30
CA PRO A 318 -14.99 8.31 -12.46
C PRO A 318 -16.28 8.22 -11.65
N TYR A 319 -16.66 7.01 -11.24
CA TYR A 319 -17.84 6.74 -10.40
C TYR A 319 -17.53 6.79 -8.90
N LEU A 320 -16.29 7.11 -8.53
CA LEU A 320 -15.84 7.24 -7.14
C LEU A 320 -16.14 6.00 -6.28
N VAL A 321 -16.03 4.82 -6.88
CA VAL A 321 -16.22 3.54 -6.19
C VAL A 321 -15.20 3.46 -5.04
N PRO A 322 -15.62 3.39 -3.78
CA PRO A 322 -14.72 3.48 -2.63
C PRO A 322 -13.85 2.22 -2.48
N GLY A 323 -12.65 2.43 -1.96
CA GLY A 323 -11.68 1.43 -1.54
C GLY A 323 -12.00 0.85 -0.16
N TRP A 324 -12.25 -0.45 -0.04
CA TRP A 324 -12.40 -1.12 1.26
C TRP A 324 -11.53 -2.39 1.34
N ASP A 325 -11.14 -2.76 2.56
CA ASP A 325 -10.49 -4.04 2.90
C ASP A 325 -9.39 -4.48 1.91
N ILE A 326 -8.32 -3.68 1.89
CA ILE A 326 -7.18 -3.87 0.97
C ILE A 326 -5.99 -4.38 1.78
N ASP A 327 -5.48 -5.57 1.46
CA ASP A 327 -4.25 -6.10 2.05
C ASP A 327 -3.11 -6.09 1.03
N ILE A 328 -2.05 -5.34 1.31
CA ILE A 328 -0.81 -5.32 0.54
C ILE A 328 0.27 -5.94 1.42
N SER A 329 0.50 -7.24 1.29
CA SER A 329 1.37 -7.96 2.22
C SER A 329 2.41 -8.89 1.61
N TYR A 330 3.53 -9.05 2.29
CA TYR A 330 4.62 -9.96 1.91
C TYR A 330 5.23 -9.73 0.51
N ASN A 331 4.99 -8.58 -0.12
CA ASN A 331 5.58 -8.25 -1.41
C ASN A 331 7.06 -7.89 -1.25
N THR A 332 7.85 -8.14 -2.29
CA THR A 332 9.25 -7.73 -2.36
C THR A 332 9.42 -6.76 -3.51
N VAL A 333 9.90 -5.55 -3.22
CA VAL A 333 10.22 -4.52 -4.21
C VAL A 333 11.72 -4.25 -4.18
N GLN A 334 12.38 -4.36 -5.34
CA GLN A 334 13.81 -4.14 -5.51
C GLN A 334 14.08 -3.22 -6.68
N GLY A 335 14.58 -2.00 -6.41
CA GLY A 335 14.89 -1.00 -7.42
C GLY A 335 13.66 -0.33 -8.03
N LEU A 336 13.68 1.00 -8.12
CA LEU A 336 12.83 1.77 -9.02
C LEU A 336 13.71 2.47 -10.05
N ALA A 337 13.39 2.34 -11.35
CA ALA A 337 14.30 2.82 -12.40
C ALA A 337 14.27 4.35 -12.60
N LYS A 338 13.19 5.04 -12.19
CA LYS A 338 13.04 6.49 -12.41
C LYS A 338 13.87 7.30 -11.42
N LYS A 339 14.64 8.25 -11.93
CA LYS A 339 15.50 9.12 -11.08
C LYS A 339 14.77 10.17 -10.26
N ASN A 340 13.52 10.49 -10.59
CA ASN A 340 12.75 11.51 -9.87
C ASN A 340 11.94 10.88 -8.72
N PRO A 341 11.74 11.59 -7.60
CA PRO A 341 11.00 11.07 -6.46
C PRO A 341 9.61 10.54 -6.80
N ARG A 342 9.33 9.35 -6.26
CA ARG A 342 8.07 8.60 -6.40
C ARG A 342 7.78 7.83 -5.12
N ALA A 343 6.50 7.55 -4.87
CA ALA A 343 6.11 6.60 -3.85
C ALA A 343 6.23 5.18 -4.43
N VAL A 344 6.82 4.27 -3.66
CA VAL A 344 7.03 2.88 -4.07
C VAL A 344 5.75 2.08 -3.81
N ILE A 345 5.29 2.10 -2.56
CA ILE A 345 3.94 1.69 -2.20
C ILE A 345 3.15 2.92 -1.78
N GLN A 346 1.99 3.11 -2.40
CA GLN A 346 1.13 4.27 -2.19
C GLN A 346 -0.31 3.84 -1.92
N VAL A 347 -0.91 4.40 -0.88
CA VAL A 347 -2.35 4.41 -0.68
C VAL A 347 -2.78 5.84 -0.40
N ARG A 348 -3.57 6.44 -1.29
CA ARG A 348 -4.12 7.78 -1.08
C ARG A 348 -5.61 7.69 -0.82
N THR A 349 -6.05 8.43 0.19
CA THR A 349 -7.44 8.86 0.33
C THR A 349 -7.51 10.36 0.05
N GLY A 350 -8.56 10.78 -0.64
CA GLY A 350 -8.73 12.16 -1.10
C GLY A 350 -10.03 12.32 -1.87
N ALA A 351 -9.93 12.26 -3.21
CA ALA A 351 -11.10 12.35 -4.08
C ALA A 351 -11.97 11.08 -4.04
N VAL A 352 -11.35 9.93 -3.79
CA VAL A 352 -12.01 8.66 -3.51
C VAL A 352 -11.60 8.21 -2.11
N THR A 353 -12.58 7.75 -1.33
CA THR A 353 -12.34 7.21 0.01
C THR A 353 -11.64 5.86 -0.11
N VAL A 354 -10.54 5.69 0.63
CA VAL A 354 -9.91 4.39 0.87
C VAL A 354 -9.81 4.16 2.37
N ASN A 355 -10.49 3.12 2.86
CA ASN A 355 -10.56 2.78 4.28
C ASN A 355 -10.22 1.30 4.51
N TYR A 356 -9.69 0.99 5.70
CA TYR A 356 -9.32 -0.37 6.10
C TYR A 356 -8.30 -1.00 5.16
N ALA A 357 -7.26 -0.24 4.79
CA ALA A 357 -6.13 -0.80 4.06
C ALA A 357 -5.00 -1.18 5.03
N THR A 358 -4.34 -2.29 4.75
CA THR A 358 -3.16 -2.77 5.47
C THR A 358 -1.99 -2.91 4.51
N ILE A 359 -0.83 -2.39 4.90
CA ILE A 359 0.44 -2.61 4.21
C ILE A 359 1.34 -3.36 5.19
N ALA A 360 1.48 -4.67 5.01
CA ALA A 360 2.09 -5.53 6.02
C ALA A 360 3.26 -6.41 5.53
N PHE A 361 4.34 -6.49 6.31
CA PHE A 361 5.42 -7.46 6.08
C PHE A 361 6.08 -7.40 4.69
N ASN A 362 6.05 -6.26 4.02
CA ASN A 362 6.71 -6.07 2.74
C ASN A 362 8.21 -5.82 2.92
N ARG A 363 9.01 -6.20 1.92
CA ARG A 363 10.44 -5.87 1.81
C ARG A 363 10.63 -4.86 0.70
N ILE A 364 11.04 -3.63 1.05
CA ILE A 364 11.00 -2.49 0.14
C ILE A 364 12.40 -1.87 0.03
N TYR A 365 13.03 -2.04 -1.13
CA TYR A 365 14.40 -1.63 -1.41
C TYR A 365 14.48 -0.81 -2.70
N PRO A 366 14.01 0.46 -2.70
CA PRO A 366 13.88 1.21 -3.94
C PRO A 366 15.22 1.71 -4.51
N ASP A 367 16.25 1.84 -3.66
CA ASP A 367 17.60 2.31 -4.01
C ASP A 367 17.61 3.60 -4.84
N GLY A 368 16.98 4.64 -4.32
CA GLY A 368 16.84 5.90 -5.03
C GLY A 368 16.13 6.98 -4.21
N PRO A 369 15.92 8.17 -4.81
CA PRO A 369 15.33 9.33 -4.15
C PRO A 369 13.80 9.17 -3.98
N HIS A 370 13.36 8.04 -3.44
CA HIS A 370 11.96 7.62 -3.39
C HIS A 370 11.40 7.64 -1.98
N LYS A 371 10.07 7.64 -1.89
CA LYS A 371 9.30 7.41 -0.67
C LYS A 371 8.93 5.93 -0.63
N ALA A 372 9.41 5.16 0.33
CA ALA A 372 9.14 3.72 0.34
C ALA A 372 7.65 3.42 0.58
N ILE A 373 7.05 4.09 1.56
CA ILE A 373 5.61 4.00 1.82
C ILE A 373 5.04 5.41 1.99
N PHE A 374 3.97 5.73 1.25
CA PHE A 374 3.23 6.99 1.34
C PHE A 374 1.75 6.71 1.53
N VAL A 375 1.19 7.09 2.68
CA VAL A 375 -0.21 6.74 3.03
C VAL A 375 -0.98 7.89 3.66
N SER A 376 -2.29 7.95 3.38
CA SER A 376 -3.27 8.79 4.07
C SER A 376 -4.54 7.99 4.40
N GLY A 377 -5.34 8.43 5.37
CA GLY A 377 -6.59 7.77 5.76
C GLY A 377 -6.42 6.69 6.82
N ASP A 378 -7.44 5.86 7.02
CA ASP A 378 -7.39 4.73 7.97
C ASP A 378 -6.62 3.55 7.35
N VAL A 379 -5.30 3.72 7.29
CA VAL A 379 -4.34 2.76 6.74
C VAL A 379 -3.37 2.31 7.83
N LEU A 380 -3.22 1.00 8.00
CA LEU A 380 -2.25 0.39 8.90
C LEU A 380 -1.00 -0.06 8.14
N VAL A 381 0.15 0.49 8.49
CA VAL A 381 1.47 0.10 7.95
C VAL A 381 2.22 -0.69 9.01
N THR A 382 2.41 -2.01 8.82
CA THR A 382 3.00 -2.83 9.89
C THR A 382 4.02 -3.89 9.46
N GLY A 383 5.05 -4.12 10.27
CA GLY A 383 5.99 -5.22 10.03
C GLY A 383 6.86 -5.09 8.76
N ASN A 384 6.85 -3.94 8.07
CA ASN A 384 7.59 -3.76 6.82
C ASN A 384 9.09 -3.57 7.09
N THR A 385 9.93 -4.04 6.17
CA THR A 385 11.37 -3.80 6.17
C THR A 385 11.75 -2.88 5.01
N ILE A 386 12.34 -1.73 5.30
CA ILE A 386 12.65 -0.67 4.34
C ILE A 386 14.14 -0.34 4.39
N LYS A 387 14.79 -0.20 3.23
CA LYS A 387 16.19 0.25 3.12
C LYS A 387 16.41 1.01 1.81
N GLY A 388 17.23 2.06 1.83
CA GLY A 388 17.65 2.74 0.59
C GLY A 388 16.56 3.59 -0.05
N ALA A 389 15.64 4.13 0.75
CA ALA A 389 14.68 5.14 0.33
C ALA A 389 15.14 6.52 0.85
N GLU A 390 14.88 7.60 0.12
CA GLU A 390 15.08 8.96 0.65
C GLU A 390 14.09 9.24 1.77
N VAL A 391 12.83 8.83 1.62
CA VAL A 391 11.84 8.84 2.69
C VAL A 391 11.44 7.41 3.00
N GLY A 392 11.64 6.94 4.23
CA GLY A 392 11.27 5.58 4.62
C GLY A 392 9.75 5.40 4.61
N ILE A 393 9.06 6.00 5.58
CA ILE A 393 7.58 6.00 5.65
C ILE A 393 7.09 7.44 5.80
N GLU A 394 6.03 7.80 5.09
CA GLU A 394 5.33 9.07 5.21
C GLU A 394 3.86 8.83 5.54
N LEU A 395 3.47 9.21 6.75
CA LEU A 395 2.12 9.05 7.29
C LEU A 395 1.40 10.40 7.28
N LEU A 396 0.36 10.50 6.47
CA LEU A 396 -0.56 11.62 6.46
C LEU A 396 -1.73 11.39 7.42
N ASN A 397 -2.72 12.28 7.34
CA ASN A 397 -3.84 12.34 8.26
C ASN A 397 -4.53 10.98 8.48
N GLY A 398 -4.59 10.55 9.76
CA GLY A 398 -5.23 9.31 10.21
C GLY A 398 -4.40 8.03 10.06
N ALA A 399 -3.30 8.05 9.30
CA ALA A 399 -2.53 6.85 9.02
C ALA A 399 -1.69 6.37 10.22
N LYS A 400 -1.51 5.06 10.35
CA LYS A 400 -0.88 4.43 11.52
C LYS A 400 0.25 3.52 11.08
N ALA A 401 1.41 3.61 11.72
CA ALA A 401 2.53 2.71 11.51
C ALA A 401 2.93 1.97 12.79
N SER A 402 3.13 0.66 12.71
CA SER A 402 3.67 -0.09 13.85
C SER A 402 4.61 -1.22 13.49
N ASN A 403 5.57 -1.53 14.36
CA ASN A 403 6.45 -2.71 14.19
C ASN A 403 7.25 -2.73 12.87
N ASN A 404 7.48 -1.57 12.23
CA ASN A 404 8.28 -1.50 11.00
C ASN A 404 9.78 -1.40 11.31
N PHE A 405 10.61 -1.92 10.41
CA PHE A 405 12.06 -1.83 10.42
C PHE A 405 12.52 -0.88 9.31
N ILE A 406 12.95 0.32 9.69
CA ILE A 406 13.42 1.36 8.75
C ILE A 406 14.94 1.45 8.89
N LEU A 407 15.65 1.08 7.83
CA LEU A 407 17.12 1.12 7.74
C LEU A 407 17.57 2.36 6.96
N ASP A 408 18.90 2.55 6.87
CA ASP A 408 19.51 3.77 6.30
C ASP A 408 18.90 4.21 4.96
N ALA A 409 18.79 5.54 4.85
CA ALA A 409 18.24 6.22 3.70
C ALA A 409 19.21 6.24 2.50
N TYR A 410 18.64 6.45 1.32
CA TYR A 410 19.42 6.63 0.08
C TYR A 410 20.29 7.89 0.12
N GLN A 411 19.74 8.99 0.65
CA GLN A 411 20.43 10.28 0.76
C GLN A 411 20.48 10.75 2.22
N PRO A 412 21.66 10.72 2.86
CA PRO A 412 21.77 10.97 4.30
C PRO A 412 21.54 12.44 4.69
N GLU A 413 21.62 13.39 3.75
CA GLU A 413 21.52 14.83 4.04
C GLU A 413 20.12 15.41 3.81
N VAL A 414 19.34 14.82 2.90
CA VAL A 414 18.01 15.32 2.50
C VAL A 414 16.88 14.35 2.90
N GLY A 415 17.24 13.10 3.20
CA GLY A 415 16.28 12.06 3.52
C GLY A 415 15.60 12.23 4.89
N ARG A 416 14.58 11.40 5.11
CA ARG A 416 13.78 11.31 6.33
C ARG A 416 13.44 9.84 6.58
N SER A 417 13.72 9.31 7.76
CA SER A 417 13.42 7.89 8.02
C SER A 417 11.92 7.67 8.13
N LEU A 418 11.23 8.60 8.80
CA LEU A 418 9.79 8.57 9.03
C LEU A 418 9.29 10.02 9.07
N SER A 419 8.18 10.31 8.40
CA SER A 419 7.51 11.60 8.48
C SER A 419 6.08 11.40 8.97
N LEU A 420 5.72 12.15 10.00
CA LEU A 420 4.42 12.09 10.68
C LEU A 420 3.71 13.43 10.51
N TYR A 421 2.48 13.37 10.03
CA TYR A 421 1.59 14.52 9.86
C TYR A 421 0.28 14.30 10.61
N ASP A 422 -0.45 15.39 10.91
CA ASP A 422 -1.75 15.48 11.60
C ASP A 422 -2.44 14.15 11.97
N HIS A 423 -2.73 13.89 13.24
CA HIS A 423 -3.47 12.70 13.71
C HIS A 423 -2.88 11.33 13.30
N SER A 424 -1.67 11.29 12.70
CA SER A 424 -0.98 10.03 12.44
C SER A 424 -0.39 9.44 13.72
N SER A 425 -0.08 8.14 13.67
CA SER A 425 0.63 7.49 14.77
C SER A 425 1.74 6.57 14.30
N ALA A 426 2.84 6.54 15.04
CA ALA A 426 3.94 5.61 14.85
C ALA A 426 4.33 4.97 16.19
N VAL A 427 4.08 3.67 16.30
CA VAL A 427 4.22 2.92 17.56
C VAL A 427 5.10 1.69 17.38
N GLN A 428 6.05 1.43 18.28
CA GLN A 428 6.88 0.21 18.26
C GLN A 428 7.71 0.01 16.96
N ASN A 429 8.07 1.07 16.25
CA ASN A 429 8.95 0.95 15.08
C ASN A 429 10.42 0.90 15.50
N THR A 430 11.22 0.16 14.74
CA THR A 430 12.69 0.13 14.86
C THR A 430 13.30 0.92 13.71
N ILE A 431 14.00 2.00 14.04
CA ILE A 431 14.59 2.93 13.08
C ILE A 431 16.10 2.94 13.31
N LYS A 432 16.87 2.56 12.28
CA LYS A 432 18.34 2.62 12.25
C LYS A 432 18.74 3.42 11.02
N SER A 433 19.01 4.70 11.20
CA SER A 433 19.06 5.65 10.08
C SER A 433 19.95 6.85 10.37
N SER A 434 20.72 7.30 9.39
CA SER A 434 21.43 8.59 9.46
C SER A 434 20.50 9.81 9.37
N VAL A 435 19.30 9.67 8.82
CA VAL A 435 18.33 10.76 8.62
C VAL A 435 17.28 10.84 9.74
N PRO A 436 16.69 12.02 9.99
CA PRO A 436 15.74 12.24 11.08
C PRO A 436 14.38 11.56 10.88
N VAL A 437 13.69 11.34 11.99
CA VAL A 437 12.23 11.30 12.06
C VAL A 437 11.69 12.73 12.10
N ILE A 438 10.72 13.06 11.24
CA ILE A 438 10.07 14.37 11.19
C ILE A 438 8.66 14.29 11.78
N VAL A 439 8.34 15.24 12.65
CA VAL A 439 7.00 15.46 13.21
C VAL A 439 6.53 16.85 12.80
N SER A 440 5.41 16.95 12.08
CA SER A 440 4.85 18.20 11.56
C SER A 440 3.34 18.20 11.75
N GLY A 441 2.76 19.31 12.21
CA GLY A 441 1.31 19.39 12.45
C GLY A 441 0.88 18.89 13.83
N LYS A 442 -0.35 18.38 13.94
CA LYS A 442 -1.06 18.27 15.23
C LYS A 442 -1.49 16.86 15.62
N ASN A 443 -1.64 16.64 16.93
CA ASN A 443 -2.24 15.41 17.50
C ASN A 443 -1.55 14.09 17.06
N ILE A 444 -0.24 14.13 16.76
CA ILE A 444 0.54 12.96 16.39
C ILE A 444 0.90 12.14 17.63
N ILE A 445 0.88 10.82 17.50
CA ILE A 445 1.35 9.90 18.55
C ILE A 445 2.61 9.17 18.05
N MET A 446 3.74 9.44 18.67
CA MET A 446 4.99 8.75 18.44
C MET A 446 5.41 8.04 19.73
N ALA A 447 5.20 6.73 19.81
CA ALA A 447 5.38 5.98 21.05
C ALA A 447 6.16 4.68 20.94
N LEU A 448 6.93 4.33 21.97
CA LEU A 448 7.59 3.02 22.07
C LEU A 448 8.53 2.67 20.90
N ASN A 449 8.99 3.66 20.14
CA ASN A 449 9.89 3.43 19.02
C ASN A 449 11.33 3.28 19.52
N THR A 450 12.12 2.44 18.86
CA THR A 450 13.57 2.34 19.05
C THR A 450 14.26 3.05 17.91
N ILE A 451 14.98 4.13 18.20
CA ILE A 451 15.60 5.01 17.21
C ILE A 451 17.09 5.05 17.45
N SER A 452 17.85 4.65 16.45
CA SER A 452 19.29 4.75 16.41
C SER A 452 19.71 5.61 15.23
N ASN A 453 20.19 6.81 15.54
CA ASN A 453 20.64 7.76 14.56
C ASN A 453 22.16 7.78 14.46
N SER A 454 22.68 7.45 13.28
CA SER A 454 24.12 7.37 13.01
C SER A 454 24.74 8.71 12.60
N SER A 455 23.94 9.77 12.41
CA SER A 455 24.46 11.06 11.97
C SER A 455 25.16 11.83 13.09
N LEU A 456 26.21 12.55 12.71
CA LEU A 456 26.94 13.49 13.58
C LEU A 456 26.33 14.91 13.52
N THR A 457 25.56 15.21 12.48
CA THR A 457 25.08 16.57 12.18
C THR A 457 23.58 16.73 12.33
N LEU A 458 22.80 15.68 12.07
CA LEU A 458 21.34 15.71 12.13
C LEU A 458 20.82 15.22 13.47
N TYR A 459 19.60 15.65 13.82
CA TYR A 459 18.90 15.16 15.01
C TYR A 459 18.19 13.85 14.69
N ALA A 460 18.08 12.93 15.66
CA ALA A 460 17.33 11.68 15.47
C ALA A 460 15.83 11.95 15.29
N VAL A 461 15.28 12.91 16.04
CA VAL A 461 13.89 13.39 15.92
C VAL A 461 13.89 14.91 15.78
N PHE A 462 13.17 15.42 14.78
CA PHE A 462 13.01 16.84 14.53
C PHE A 462 11.53 17.25 14.45
N LEU A 463 11.12 18.18 15.30
CA LEU A 463 9.78 18.76 15.29
C LEU A 463 9.78 20.05 14.46
N GLN A 464 8.89 20.13 13.48
CA GLN A 464 8.69 21.31 12.64
C GLN A 464 8.03 22.47 13.42
N ALA A 465 8.03 23.67 12.84
CA ALA A 465 7.54 24.88 13.50
C ALA A 465 6.01 24.85 13.78
N ASP A 466 5.28 24.06 13.01
CA ASP A 466 3.84 23.81 13.12
C ASP A 466 3.49 22.67 14.10
N ALA A 467 4.48 22.02 14.70
CA ALA A 467 4.27 20.87 15.58
C ALA A 467 3.64 21.29 16.93
N GLU A 468 2.38 20.91 17.16
CA GLU A 468 1.60 21.27 18.35
C GLU A 468 0.68 20.12 18.81
N GLY A 469 0.50 19.94 20.11
CA GLY A 469 -0.39 18.92 20.68
C GLY A 469 0.09 17.48 20.47
N ASN A 470 1.33 17.28 20.03
CA ASN A 470 1.85 15.94 19.74
C ASN A 470 2.35 15.23 20.99
N GLN A 471 2.32 13.90 20.97
CA GLN A 471 2.78 13.02 22.05
C GLN A 471 4.00 12.22 21.58
N ILE A 472 5.19 12.57 22.08
CA ILE A 472 6.44 11.87 21.80
C ILE A 472 6.87 11.14 23.08
N ILE A 473 6.35 9.92 23.26
CA ILE A 473 6.32 9.26 24.57
C ILE A 473 7.00 7.88 24.57
N ASN A 474 7.75 7.55 25.62
CA ASN A 474 8.36 6.22 25.82
C ASN A 474 9.21 5.71 24.64
N ASN A 475 9.80 6.61 23.85
CA ASN A 475 10.74 6.23 22.81
C ASN A 475 12.13 5.98 23.43
N SER A 476 12.90 5.07 22.82
CA SER A 476 14.32 4.84 23.12
C SER A 476 15.14 5.45 21.99
N ILE A 477 15.85 6.55 22.27
CA ILE A 477 16.58 7.32 21.25
C ILE A 477 18.08 7.29 21.54
N THR A 478 18.86 6.87 20.55
CA THR A 478 20.33 6.91 20.54
C THR A 478 20.80 7.74 19.36
N SER A 479 21.81 8.58 19.55
CA SER A 479 22.42 9.39 18.48
C SER A 479 23.94 9.43 18.64
N SER A 480 24.66 9.12 17.56
CA SER A 480 26.13 9.21 17.53
C SER A 480 26.63 10.65 17.73
N GLY A 481 25.90 11.64 17.21
CA GLY A 481 26.23 13.06 17.34
C GLY A 481 25.75 13.73 18.63
N LEU A 482 25.19 12.97 19.59
CA LEU A 482 24.51 13.53 20.78
C LEU A 482 23.37 14.50 20.42
N LYS A 483 22.69 14.23 19.30
CA LYS A 483 21.58 15.04 18.77
C LYS A 483 20.31 14.19 18.75
N GLU A 484 19.71 13.95 19.91
CA GLU A 484 18.57 13.04 20.00
C GLU A 484 17.26 13.69 19.54
N ILE A 485 16.93 14.89 20.02
CA ILE A 485 15.67 15.55 19.70
C ILE A 485 15.79 17.08 19.70
N LYS A 486 15.17 17.75 18.72
CA LYS A 486 15.08 19.21 18.63
C LYS A 486 13.78 19.64 17.96
N GLY A 487 13.24 20.79 18.35
CA GLY A 487 12.20 21.50 17.60
C GLY A 487 12.75 22.71 16.85
N ALA A 488 12.05 23.11 15.79
CA ALA A 488 12.34 24.32 15.02
C ALA A 488 12.12 25.59 15.86
N SER A 489 11.07 25.61 16.69
CA SER A 489 10.80 26.69 17.64
C SER A 489 11.42 26.38 18.99
N SER A 490 11.88 27.41 19.72
CA SER A 490 12.47 27.24 21.06
C SER A 490 11.47 26.70 22.09
N ASP A 491 10.18 26.98 21.90
CA ASP A 491 9.06 26.59 22.76
C ASP A 491 8.40 25.25 22.37
N TRP A 492 9.06 24.43 21.53
CA TRP A 492 8.48 23.17 21.05
C TRP A 492 8.05 22.20 22.17
N ARG A 493 8.72 22.26 23.34
CA ARG A 493 8.40 21.45 24.53
C ARG A 493 7.15 21.94 25.28
N ASP A 494 6.73 23.16 25.01
CA ASP A 494 5.55 23.79 25.62
C ASP A 494 4.31 23.44 24.79
N LYS A 495 4.54 23.31 23.47
CA LYS A 495 3.53 22.92 22.49
C LYS A 495 3.30 21.41 22.42
N ASN A 496 4.20 20.56 22.92
CA ASN A 496 4.15 19.12 22.74
C ASN A 496 4.48 18.36 24.04
N THR A 497 3.91 17.17 24.19
CA THR A 497 4.22 16.28 25.31
C THR A 497 5.43 15.40 24.97
N TYR A 498 6.46 15.44 25.81
CA TYR A 498 7.65 14.59 25.68
C TYR A 498 8.04 13.95 27.01
N TYR A 499 8.16 12.62 27.02
CA TYR A 499 8.82 11.86 28.09
C TYR A 499 9.31 10.52 27.52
N GLY A 500 10.38 9.95 28.05
CA GLY A 500 11.03 8.78 27.45
C GLY A 500 12.52 8.73 27.74
N CYS A 501 13.24 7.83 27.09
CA CYS A 501 14.65 7.60 27.40
C CYS A 501 15.55 7.94 26.20
N ILE A 502 16.61 8.71 26.48
CA ILE A 502 17.73 8.89 25.56
C ILE A 502 18.91 8.07 26.06
N SER A 503 19.71 7.50 25.17
CA SER A 503 20.95 6.82 25.54
C SER A 503 22.15 7.47 24.87
N ARG A 504 23.14 7.82 25.69
CA ARG A 504 24.37 8.52 25.32
C ARG A 504 25.56 7.69 25.78
N ALA A 505 26.40 7.24 24.85
CA ALA A 505 27.59 6.43 25.16
C ALA A 505 27.31 5.23 26.10
N GLY A 506 26.14 4.59 25.96
CA GLY A 506 25.72 3.46 26.79
C GLY A 506 25.01 3.83 28.11
N VAL A 507 24.89 5.13 28.44
CA VAL A 507 24.17 5.61 29.63
C VAL A 507 22.78 6.09 29.23
N GLN A 508 21.74 5.54 29.88
CA GLN A 508 20.34 5.87 29.62
C GLN A 508 19.85 6.99 30.56
N TYR A 509 19.34 8.07 29.99
CA TYR A 509 18.70 9.19 30.68
C TYR A 509 17.20 9.17 30.36
N CYS A 510 16.37 8.89 31.35
CA CYS A 510 14.92 8.89 31.18
C CYS A 510 14.31 10.16 31.75
N PHE A 511 13.51 10.85 30.92
CA PHE A 511 12.70 11.98 31.30
C PHE A 511 11.33 11.46 31.73
N PRO A 512 10.91 11.63 32.99
CA PRO A 512 9.59 11.21 33.43
C PRO A 512 8.48 12.07 32.77
N PRO A 513 7.23 11.57 32.71
CA PRO A 513 6.06 12.40 32.38
C PRO A 513 6.07 13.61 33.29
N ALA A 514 6.01 14.81 32.73
CA ALA A 514 6.31 16.09 33.38
C ALA A 514 6.05 16.10 34.89
N ALA A 515 7.12 16.01 35.69
CA ALA A 515 7.11 16.70 36.97
C ALA A 515 7.08 18.22 36.66
N PRO A 516 6.39 19.06 37.45
CA PRO A 516 6.42 20.51 37.29
C PRO A 516 7.87 20.98 37.14
N ARG A 517 8.11 21.95 36.24
CA ARG A 517 9.46 22.44 35.90
C ARG A 517 10.22 22.76 37.18
N ILE A 518 11.23 21.94 37.48
CA ILE A 518 12.15 22.16 38.59
C ILE A 518 13.11 23.24 38.12
N SER A 519 12.98 24.45 38.67
CA SER A 519 13.89 25.56 38.40
C SER A 519 14.53 26.01 39.72
N VAL A 520 15.85 26.09 39.75
CA VAL A 520 16.56 26.85 40.79
C VAL A 520 16.26 28.31 40.52
N ARG A 521 15.70 29.04 41.50
CA ARG A 521 15.32 30.47 41.43
C ARG A 521 16.39 31.27 40.63
N PRO A 522 16.18 31.59 39.34
CA PRO A 522 17.19 32.26 38.55
C PRO A 522 17.35 33.69 39.06
N THR A 523 18.59 34.11 39.31
CA THR A 523 18.91 35.48 39.79
C THR A 523 18.89 36.51 38.66
N THR A 524 18.71 36.09 37.42
CA THR A 524 18.63 36.92 36.22
C THR A 524 17.34 36.59 35.47
N ILE A 525 16.71 37.63 34.90
CA ILE A 525 15.54 37.53 34.03
C ILE A 525 15.98 36.78 32.76
N ASP A 526 15.98 35.46 32.83
CA ASP A 526 16.26 34.61 31.68
C ASP A 526 14.95 34.39 30.91
N THR A 527 15.02 34.53 29.58
CA THR A 527 13.92 34.91 28.68
C THR A 527 12.92 33.78 28.35
N GLY A 528 12.60 32.91 29.32
CA GLY A 528 11.70 31.76 29.15
C GLY A 528 10.56 31.66 30.17
N LEU A 529 10.32 32.67 31.01
CA LEU A 529 9.30 32.63 32.05
C LEU A 529 7.95 33.17 31.55
N ILE A 530 6.91 32.33 31.57
CA ILE A 530 5.54 32.72 31.23
C ILE A 530 4.84 33.24 32.51
N PRO A 531 4.26 34.45 32.48
CA PRO A 531 3.44 34.96 33.59
C PRO A 531 2.28 34.01 33.94
N GLY A 532 2.06 33.75 35.22
CA GLY A 532 0.97 32.91 35.73
C GLY A 532 1.30 31.43 35.90
N ILE A 533 2.46 30.96 35.42
CA ILE A 533 2.88 29.55 35.59
C ILE A 533 3.47 29.32 36.99
N THR A 534 3.14 28.17 37.58
CA THR A 534 3.66 27.71 38.86
C THR A 534 4.95 26.90 38.69
N TYR A 535 5.96 27.21 39.48
CA TYR A 535 7.28 26.58 39.52
C TYR A 535 7.57 26.05 40.94
N LEU A 536 8.32 24.96 41.09
CA LEU A 536 8.77 24.51 42.41
C LEU A 536 10.12 25.16 42.75
N ASP A 537 10.16 25.94 43.83
CA ASP A 537 11.39 26.58 44.31
C ASP A 537 12.10 25.67 45.32
N ASN A 538 13.32 25.22 44.98
CA ASN A 538 14.12 24.34 45.84
C ASN A 538 14.72 25.03 47.06
N VAL A 539 14.75 26.37 47.12
CA VAL A 539 15.28 27.12 48.27
C VAL A 539 14.26 27.14 49.40
N ILE A 540 12.99 27.37 49.06
CA ILE A 540 11.89 27.43 50.05
C ILE A 540 11.06 26.15 50.10
N GLY A 541 11.27 25.21 49.17
CA GLY A 541 10.54 23.94 49.06
C GLY A 541 9.07 24.09 48.71
N LYS A 542 8.68 25.18 48.02
CA LYS A 542 7.28 25.55 47.77
C LYS A 542 7.01 25.99 46.34
N PRO A 543 5.74 25.88 45.88
CA PRO A 543 5.34 26.44 44.59
C PRO A 543 5.42 27.98 44.60
N ILE A 544 5.93 28.56 43.54
CA ILE A 544 5.99 30.01 43.29
C ILE A 544 5.41 30.32 41.90
N VAL A 545 4.86 31.52 41.70
CA VAL A 545 4.26 31.95 40.42
C VAL A 545 5.06 33.11 39.84
N TRP A 546 5.39 33.10 38.56
CA TRP A 546 6.00 34.27 37.92
C TRP A 546 4.92 35.29 37.52
N SER A 547 5.03 36.55 37.92
CA SER A 547 4.05 37.60 37.57
C SER A 547 4.30 38.27 36.21
N GLY A 548 5.44 37.99 35.58
CA GLY A 548 5.97 38.75 34.45
C GLY A 548 7.10 39.71 34.83
N SER A 549 7.22 40.08 36.11
CA SER A 549 8.28 40.96 36.60
C SER A 549 8.92 40.52 37.92
N LYS A 550 8.24 39.66 38.70
CA LYS A 550 8.73 39.14 39.98
C LYS A 550 8.12 37.78 40.32
N TRP A 551 8.73 37.09 41.27
CA TRP A 551 8.20 35.87 41.86
C TRP A 551 7.12 36.21 42.90
N ILE A 552 5.95 35.60 42.76
CA ILE A 552 4.87 35.61 43.72
C ILE A 552 5.00 34.34 44.54
N GLU A 553 5.22 34.49 45.84
CA GLU A 553 5.24 33.41 46.82
C GLU A 553 3.97 33.48 47.63
N SER A 554 3.29 32.36 47.82
CA SER A 554 2.14 32.29 48.72
C SER A 554 2.23 31.07 49.63
N ASN A 555 1.69 31.23 50.83
CA ASN A 555 1.64 30.15 51.81
C ASN A 555 0.42 30.34 52.72
N SER A 556 -0.11 29.23 53.20
CA SER A 556 -1.23 29.23 54.15
C SER A 556 -1.13 28.03 55.07
N GLY A 557 -1.86 28.08 56.17
CA GLY A 557 -1.91 26.94 57.07
C GLY A 557 -2.79 27.17 58.29
N LYS A 558 -2.70 26.22 59.21
CA LYS A 558 -3.29 26.30 60.55
C LYS A 558 -2.16 26.27 61.58
N ALA A 559 -2.10 27.30 62.41
CA ALA A 559 -1.17 27.39 63.53
C ALA A 559 -1.88 27.01 64.83
N LEU A 560 -1.19 26.27 65.70
CA LEU A 560 -1.67 25.87 67.02
C LEU A 560 -0.74 26.44 68.09
N PHE A 561 -1.34 27.00 69.13
CA PHE A 561 -0.64 27.56 70.28
C PHE A 561 -1.32 27.10 71.58
N ASN A 562 -0.56 27.12 72.66
CA ASN A 562 -1.07 27.01 74.02
C ASN A 562 -1.45 28.41 74.48
N GLY A 563 -2.68 28.61 74.94
CA GLY A 563 -2.99 29.81 75.72
C GLY A 563 -2.30 29.73 77.08
N ASP A 564 -1.91 30.88 77.63
CA ASP A 564 -1.27 30.99 78.96
C ASP A 564 -2.04 31.93 79.90
N GLY A 565 -3.13 32.54 79.42
CA GLY A 565 -3.92 33.53 80.16
C GLY A 565 -3.23 34.88 80.37
N GLN A 566 -2.06 35.12 79.77
CA GLN A 566 -1.26 36.35 79.97
C GLN A 566 -0.78 36.99 78.67
N THR A 567 -0.29 36.19 77.73
CA THR A 567 0.30 36.67 76.49
C THR A 567 -0.77 37.00 75.45
N VAL A 568 -0.74 38.24 74.96
CA VAL A 568 -1.67 38.72 73.92
C VAL A 568 -1.08 38.67 72.51
N THR A 569 0.16 38.20 72.33
CA THR A 569 0.83 38.16 71.02
C THR A 569 1.35 36.77 70.70
N VAL A 570 1.00 36.27 69.52
CA VAL A 570 1.58 35.04 68.96
C VAL A 570 2.18 35.31 67.59
N VAL A 571 3.15 34.49 67.19
CA VAL A 571 3.84 34.62 65.90
C VAL A 571 3.69 33.33 65.08
N ILE A 572 3.36 33.46 63.81
CA ILE A 572 3.19 32.36 62.86
C ILE A 572 4.31 32.45 61.81
N PRO A 573 5.22 31.47 61.70
CA PRO A 573 6.22 31.45 60.64
C PRO A 573 5.52 31.30 59.27
N HIS A 574 5.62 32.31 58.41
CA HIS A 574 4.91 32.29 57.12
C HIS A 574 5.69 31.61 56.00
N GLY A 575 6.99 31.36 56.17
CA GLY A 575 7.79 30.58 55.21
C GLY A 575 7.92 31.19 53.82
N LEU A 576 7.82 32.52 53.70
CA LEU A 576 8.13 33.28 52.49
C LEU A 576 9.52 33.88 52.63
N SER A 577 10.20 34.16 51.53
CA SER A 577 11.56 34.73 51.53
C SER A 577 11.59 36.24 51.78
N VAL A 578 10.45 36.91 51.69
CA VAL A 578 10.26 38.35 51.90
C VAL A 578 9.01 38.64 52.74
N ARG A 579 8.85 39.89 53.21
CA ARG A 579 7.63 40.33 53.92
C ARG A 579 6.42 40.18 53.00
N PRO A 580 5.33 39.50 53.41
CA PRO A 580 4.13 39.40 52.61
C PRO A 580 3.48 40.78 52.42
N THR A 581 2.97 41.04 51.23
CA THR A 581 2.19 42.25 50.91
C THR A 581 0.70 42.03 51.11
N SER A 582 0.25 40.78 51.18
CA SER A 582 -1.12 40.40 51.55
C SER A 582 -1.07 39.28 52.56
N TYR A 583 -1.78 39.43 53.67
CA TYR A 583 -1.88 38.41 54.70
C TYR A 583 -3.18 38.58 55.47
N PHE A 584 -3.72 37.48 55.97
CA PHE A 584 -4.85 37.49 56.89
C PHE A 584 -4.77 36.32 57.85
N VAL A 585 -5.39 36.47 59.01
CA VAL A 585 -5.48 35.45 60.05
C VAL A 585 -6.90 35.42 60.58
N ASN A 586 -7.48 34.23 60.65
CA ASN A 586 -8.80 34.00 61.21
C ASN A 586 -8.71 33.10 62.44
N ALA A 587 -9.50 33.42 63.46
CA ALA A 587 -9.70 32.54 64.60
C ALA A 587 -10.31 31.21 64.15
N ALA A 588 -9.71 30.09 64.57
CA ALA A 588 -10.09 28.74 64.17
C ALA A 588 -10.35 27.80 65.36
N SER A 589 -10.44 28.37 66.57
CA SER A 589 -10.83 27.71 67.82
C SER A 589 -11.71 28.63 68.65
N GLN A 590 -12.51 28.06 69.55
CA GLN A 590 -13.33 28.83 70.48
C GLN A 590 -12.47 29.81 71.31
N ASP A 591 -11.33 29.36 71.83
CA ASP A 591 -10.47 30.19 72.68
C ASP A 591 -9.82 31.34 71.91
N SER A 592 -9.36 31.11 70.67
CA SER A 592 -8.90 32.19 69.78
C SER A 592 -10.02 33.17 69.39
N GLY A 593 -11.26 32.67 69.31
CA GLY A 593 -12.45 33.45 68.96
C GLY A 593 -12.92 34.33 70.11
N ILE A 594 -12.84 33.84 71.34
CA ILE A 594 -13.11 34.60 72.57
C ILE A 594 -12.02 35.65 72.79
N ALA A 595 -10.74 35.30 72.56
CA ALA A 595 -9.62 36.22 72.70
C ALA A 595 -9.64 37.39 71.69
N ARG A 596 -10.25 37.17 70.52
CA ARG A 596 -10.46 38.08 69.37
C ARG A 596 -9.16 38.65 68.80
N VAL A 597 -8.89 38.41 67.52
CA VAL A 597 -7.72 39.00 66.85
C VAL A 597 -7.95 40.50 66.68
N ARG A 598 -7.15 41.30 67.40
CA ARG A 598 -7.20 42.77 67.39
C ARG A 598 -6.45 43.35 66.21
N ASP A 599 -5.24 42.84 65.98
CA ASP A 599 -4.31 43.40 65.00
C ASP A 599 -3.42 42.29 64.43
N ILE A 600 -3.09 42.43 63.14
CA ILE A 600 -2.25 41.51 62.39
C ILE A 600 -1.21 42.34 61.64
N ASP A 601 0.06 42.02 61.87
CA ASP A 601 1.19 42.56 61.12
C ASP A 601 2.05 41.41 60.58
N ALA A 602 2.97 41.69 59.68
CA ALA A 602 3.93 40.70 59.20
C ALA A 602 5.31 41.34 59.01
N ASN A 603 6.36 40.57 59.25
CA ASN A 603 7.73 40.93 58.88
C ASN A 603 8.26 39.92 57.83
N ALA A 604 9.57 39.83 57.63
CA ALA A 604 10.15 38.92 56.63
C ALA A 604 10.08 37.43 57.02
N GLN A 605 9.74 37.10 58.26
CA GLN A 605 9.75 35.72 58.76
C GLN A 605 8.40 35.28 59.37
N TYR A 606 7.66 36.20 60.00
CA TYR A 606 6.49 35.89 60.82
C TYR A 606 5.30 36.79 60.51
N ILE A 607 4.10 36.22 60.59
CA ILE A 607 2.86 36.96 60.84
C ILE A 607 2.74 37.13 62.36
N VAL A 608 2.59 38.35 62.83
CA VAL A 608 2.41 38.71 64.23
C VAL A 608 0.93 38.94 64.47
N VAL A 609 0.34 38.14 65.34
CA VAL A 609 -1.09 38.19 65.68
C VAL A 609 -1.24 38.69 67.11
N ARG A 610 -1.99 39.76 67.29
CA ARG A 610 -2.26 40.35 68.61
C ARG A 610 -3.74 40.18 68.94
N PHE A 611 -4.03 39.61 70.10
CA PHE A 611 -5.39 39.43 70.61
C PHE A 611 -5.88 40.65 71.41
N GLU A 612 -7.19 40.85 71.51
CA GLU A 612 -7.81 41.86 72.38
C GLU A 612 -7.63 41.49 73.86
N THR A 613 -7.75 40.19 74.17
CA THR A 613 -7.55 39.62 75.49
C THR A 613 -6.66 38.38 75.40
N ALA A 614 -5.88 38.08 76.45
CA ALA A 614 -4.99 36.92 76.43
C ALA A 614 -5.82 35.62 76.35
N PRO A 615 -5.53 34.70 75.42
CA PRO A 615 -6.26 33.44 75.33
C PRO A 615 -6.16 32.63 76.63
N ILE A 616 -7.26 31.98 77.03
CA ILE A 616 -7.35 31.20 78.27
C ILE A 616 -6.29 30.09 78.27
N ALA A 617 -5.71 29.83 79.45
CA ALA A 617 -4.69 28.81 79.64
C ALA A 617 -5.17 27.41 79.17
N GLY A 618 -4.39 26.77 78.28
CA GLY A 618 -4.72 25.46 77.73
C GLY A 618 -3.66 24.92 76.78
N VAL A 619 -3.79 23.66 76.35
CA VAL A 619 -2.84 23.00 75.44
C VAL A 619 -3.45 22.91 74.03
N ASN A 620 -2.75 23.45 73.03
CA ASN A 620 -3.16 23.53 71.62
C ASN A 620 -4.59 24.07 71.42
N ASN A 621 -5.08 24.84 72.38
CA ASN A 621 -6.45 25.31 72.46
C ASN A 621 -6.66 26.60 71.64
N VAL A 622 -5.57 27.29 71.27
CA VAL A 622 -5.59 28.45 70.39
C VAL A 622 -5.19 28.02 68.98
N ALA A 623 -6.18 27.93 68.10
CA ALA A 623 -5.98 27.64 66.67
C ALA A 623 -6.27 28.85 65.80
N LEU A 624 -5.39 29.13 64.84
CA LEU A 624 -5.52 30.21 63.85
C LEU A 624 -5.34 29.64 62.44
N THR A 625 -6.19 30.00 61.49
CA THR A 625 -5.92 29.79 60.06
C THR A 625 -5.34 31.06 59.46
N TRP A 626 -4.38 30.93 58.56
CA TRP A 626 -3.64 32.06 58.03
C TRP A 626 -3.28 31.89 56.56
N PHE A 627 -3.06 33.01 55.89
CA PHE A 627 -2.56 33.11 54.52
C PHE A 627 -1.56 34.27 54.43
N ALA A 628 -0.53 34.12 53.60
CA ALA A 628 0.47 35.12 53.28
C ALA A 628 0.83 35.04 51.79
N GLU A 629 0.99 36.18 51.14
CA GLU A 629 1.45 36.29 49.76
C GLU A 629 2.39 37.49 49.58
N SER A 630 3.50 37.30 48.87
CA SER A 630 4.37 38.36 48.38
C SER A 630 3.95 38.71 46.95
N LYS A 631 3.21 39.80 46.77
CA LYS A 631 2.87 40.29 45.43
C LYS A 631 4.00 41.04 44.82
#